data_AF-A0A5S9R7J5-F1
#
_entry.id   AF-A0A5S9R7J5-F1
#
_cell.length_a   1.000
_cell.length_b   1.000
_cell.length_c   1.000
_cell.angle_alpha   90.00
_cell.angle_beta   90.00
_cell.angle_gamma   90.00
#
_symmetry.space_group_name_H-M   'P 1'
#
loop_
_entity.id
_entity.type
_entity.pdbx_description
1 polymer ?
#
loop_
_entity_poly.entity_id
_entity_poly.type
_entity_poly.pdbx_seq_one_letter_code
_entity_poly.pdbx_strand_id
1 'polypeptide(L)'
;MVCADAEEQVAHEGKLRYCFNFFGIEHYIISAEQPIPAGKHQVRMEFAYDGGGLAKGGDVPLYFDVKPVGAGRVEKTIPTGYSADEACDVGSDTGSPASPDYGPTGIRFTGRIEWVQLDIGEDSHDHLIPPEERFNLAMA
;
A
#
# COMPACT_ATOMS: atom_id res chain seq x y z
N MET A 1 -6.31 -4.61 -8.65
CA MET A 1 -6.53 -3.66 -7.56
C MET A 1 -6.58 -4.45 -6.28
N VAL A 2 -5.78 -4.03 -5.30
CA VAL A 2 -5.84 -4.51 -3.92
C VAL A 2 -5.90 -3.25 -3.06
N CYS A 3 -6.92 -3.12 -2.22
CA CYS A 3 -7.12 -1.97 -1.34
C CYS A 3 -7.15 -2.45 0.12
N ALA A 4 -6.54 -1.68 1.01
CA ALA A 4 -6.75 -1.67 2.44
C ALA A 4 -6.80 -0.19 2.88
N ASP A 5 -7.54 0.17 3.92
CA ASP A 5 -7.83 1.54 4.39
C ASP A 5 -6.75 2.64 4.11
N ALA A 6 -5.45 2.34 4.33
CA ALA A 6 -4.35 3.29 4.12
C ALA A 6 -3.46 2.97 2.90
N GLU A 7 -3.62 1.82 2.26
CA GLU A 7 -2.75 1.31 1.21
C GLU A 7 -3.50 0.77 0.02
N GLU A 8 -3.05 1.16 -1.16
CA GLU A 8 -3.69 0.70 -2.36
C GLU A 8 -2.71 0.43 -3.48
N GLN A 9 -2.97 -0.63 -4.23
CA GLN A 9 -2.27 -0.97 -5.46
C GLN A 9 -3.26 -1.03 -6.63
N VAL A 10 -3.15 -0.07 -7.56
CA VAL A 10 -4.09 0.13 -8.67
C VAL A 10 -3.38 0.08 -10.03
N ALA A 11 -4.11 -0.38 -11.05
CA ALA A 11 -3.71 -0.22 -12.44
C ALA A 11 -4.42 1.04 -12.98
N HIS A 12 -3.69 2.12 -13.15
CA HIS A 12 -4.22 3.42 -13.59
C HIS A 12 -3.40 3.94 -14.77
N GLU A 13 -4.08 4.38 -15.84
CA GLU A 13 -3.47 4.74 -17.13
C GLU A 13 -2.54 3.64 -17.70
N GLY A 14 -2.88 2.37 -17.44
CA GLY A 14 -2.09 1.22 -17.86
C GLY A 14 -0.80 1.01 -17.07
N LYS A 15 -0.54 1.79 -16.02
CA LYS A 15 0.62 1.64 -15.14
C LYS A 15 0.21 1.10 -13.78
N LEU A 16 1.11 0.35 -13.16
CA LEU A 16 0.98 -0.02 -11.76
C LEU A 16 1.29 1.20 -10.90
N ARG A 17 0.40 1.52 -9.98
CA ARG A 17 0.57 2.58 -8.99
C ARG A 17 0.30 2.01 -7.60
N TYR A 18 1.09 2.46 -6.65
CA TYR A 18 0.86 2.27 -5.23
C TYR A 18 0.58 3.64 -4.60
N CYS A 19 -0.45 3.71 -3.78
CA CYS A 19 -0.80 4.88 -2.98
C CYS A 19 -0.73 4.50 -1.51
N PHE A 20 0.04 5.26 -0.74
CA PHE A 20 -0.08 5.27 0.72
C PHE A 20 -0.83 6.54 1.13
N ASN A 21 -1.99 6.37 1.76
CA ASN A 21 -2.86 7.41 2.23
C ASN A 21 -2.63 7.68 3.72
N PHE A 22 -1.94 8.77 4.04
CA PHE A 22 -1.77 9.22 5.41
C PHE A 22 -2.97 10.07 5.85
N PHE A 23 -4.03 9.40 6.30
CA PHE A 23 -5.26 10.01 6.85
C PHE A 23 -5.96 11.03 5.94
N GLY A 24 -5.78 10.94 4.62
CA GLY A 24 -6.26 11.92 3.64
C GLY A 24 -5.50 13.25 3.66
N ILE A 25 -4.51 13.41 4.55
CA ILE A 25 -3.70 14.61 4.70
C ILE A 25 -2.61 14.64 3.62
N GLU A 26 -1.97 13.49 3.40
CA GLU A 26 -0.86 13.33 2.49
C GLU A 26 -0.95 11.99 1.78
N HIS A 27 -0.66 11.98 0.49
CA HIS A 27 -0.66 10.77 -0.34
C HIS A 27 0.74 10.57 -0.92
N TYR A 28 1.33 9.40 -0.69
CA TYR A 28 2.56 8.98 -1.35
C TYR A 28 2.20 8.11 -2.54
N ILE A 29 2.36 8.63 -3.75
CA ILE A 29 2.02 7.93 -5.00
C ILE A 29 3.31 7.49 -5.68
N ILE A 30 3.50 6.17 -5.76
CA ILE A 30 4.63 5.54 -6.41
C ILE A 30 4.12 4.83 -7.66
N SER A 31 4.71 5.12 -8.82
CA SER A 31 4.26 4.59 -10.11
C SER A 31 5.35 3.83 -10.83
N ALA A 32 4.97 2.76 -11.53
CA ALA A 32 5.84 2.15 -12.50
C ALA A 32 6.17 3.14 -13.64
N GLU A 33 7.41 3.12 -14.10
CA GLU A 33 7.89 3.95 -15.20
C GLU A 33 7.26 3.52 -16.53
N GLN A 34 7.00 2.22 -16.66
CA GLN A 34 6.48 1.57 -17.86
C GLN A 34 5.07 0.98 -17.63
N PRO A 35 4.24 0.89 -18.70
CA PRO A 35 2.92 0.27 -18.59
C PRO A 35 3.02 -1.23 -18.28
N ILE A 36 1.98 -1.76 -17.65
CA ILE A 36 1.83 -3.20 -17.39
C ILE A 36 1.77 -3.92 -18.75
N PRO A 37 2.68 -4.87 -19.01
CA PRO A 37 2.67 -5.62 -20.26
C PRO A 37 1.38 -6.43 -20.43
N ALA A 38 0.95 -6.60 -21.68
CA ALA A 38 -0.21 -7.42 -21.98
C ALA A 38 0.07 -8.90 -21.71
N GLY A 39 -0.92 -9.61 -21.16
CA GLY A 39 -0.83 -11.04 -20.87
C GLY A 39 -0.85 -11.34 -19.38
N LYS A 40 -0.28 -12.48 -19.00
CA LYS A 40 -0.22 -12.94 -17.62
C LYS A 40 1.10 -12.49 -17.01
N HIS A 41 1.01 -11.63 -16.00
CA HIS A 41 2.16 -11.10 -15.26
C HIS A 41 1.86 -11.09 -13.77
N GLN A 42 2.89 -11.27 -12.96
CA GLN A 42 2.86 -10.89 -11.56
C GLN A 42 3.12 -9.38 -11.49
N VAL A 43 2.30 -8.67 -10.72
CA VAL A 43 2.59 -7.31 -10.28
C VAL A 43 2.87 -7.37 -8.79
N ARG A 44 3.94 -6.71 -8.34
CA ARG A 44 4.38 -6.78 -6.95
C ARG A 44 4.84 -5.41 -6.47
N MET A 45 4.47 -5.11 -5.24
CA MET A 45 5.01 -4.02 -4.44
C MET A 45 5.65 -4.67 -3.20
N GLU A 46 6.79 -4.15 -2.78
CA GLU A 46 7.40 -4.51 -1.49
C GLU A 46 7.52 -3.22 -0.68
N PHE A 47 7.28 -3.30 0.62
CA PHE A 47 7.46 -2.18 1.54
C PHE A 47 8.67 -2.45 2.43
N ALA A 48 9.80 -1.82 2.11
CA ALA A 48 11.03 -1.92 2.88
C ALA A 48 11.00 -0.92 4.03
N TYR A 49 10.31 -1.27 5.11
CA TYR A 49 10.20 -0.44 6.31
C TYR A 49 11.59 -0.10 6.89
N ASP A 50 11.81 1.16 7.25
CA ASP A 50 13.12 1.61 7.76
C ASP A 50 13.49 0.95 9.11
N GLY A 51 12.50 0.43 9.85
CA GLY A 51 12.69 -0.13 11.19
C GLY A 51 12.98 0.94 12.26
N GLY A 52 13.30 0.51 13.47
CA GLY A 52 13.74 1.42 14.54
C GLY A 52 12.62 2.26 15.19
N GLY A 53 11.41 1.71 15.31
CA GLY A 53 10.28 2.31 16.03
C GLY A 53 9.00 2.36 15.19
N LEU A 54 7.98 3.08 15.66
CA LEU A 54 6.70 3.29 14.94
C LEU A 54 6.77 4.46 13.94
N ALA A 55 5.79 4.46 13.01
CA ALA A 55 5.51 5.53 12.06
C ALA A 55 6.69 5.90 11.16
N LYS A 56 7.68 5.00 11.00
CA LYS A 56 8.79 5.25 10.08
C LYS A 56 8.36 5.09 8.64
N GLY A 57 9.17 5.63 7.76
CA GLY A 57 8.99 5.47 6.34
C GLY A 57 9.44 4.10 5.87
N GLY A 58 9.46 3.96 4.56
CA GLY A 58 10.03 2.81 3.89
C GLY A 58 10.14 3.05 2.39
N ASP A 59 11.10 2.37 1.78
CA ASP A 59 11.25 2.37 0.34
C ASP A 59 10.22 1.42 -0.28
N VAL A 60 9.69 1.81 -1.43
CA VAL A 60 8.61 1.11 -2.12
C VAL A 60 9.05 0.74 -3.54
N PRO A 61 9.82 -0.35 -3.73
CA PRO A 61 10.08 -0.87 -5.06
C PRO A 61 8.86 -1.58 -5.65
N LEU A 62 8.65 -1.36 -6.95
CA LEU A 62 7.61 -1.98 -7.75
C LEU A 62 8.24 -2.95 -8.76
N TYR A 63 7.56 -4.06 -9.01
CA TYR A 63 8.04 -5.09 -9.93
C TYR A 63 6.96 -5.59 -10.87
N PHE A 64 7.38 -5.93 -12.09
CA PHE A 64 6.65 -6.86 -12.98
C PHE A 64 7.44 -8.15 -13.07
N ASP A 65 6.81 -9.24 -12.66
CA ASP A 65 7.46 -10.53 -12.46
C ASP A 65 8.68 -10.34 -11.52
N VAL A 66 9.89 -10.56 -12.03
CA VAL A 66 11.14 -10.40 -11.28
C VAL A 66 11.86 -9.07 -11.55
N LYS A 67 11.33 -8.23 -12.45
CA LYS A 67 12.03 -7.02 -12.92
C LYS A 67 11.55 -5.80 -12.13
N PRO A 68 12.45 -4.95 -11.59
CA PRO A 68 12.07 -3.68 -11.02
C PRO A 68 11.56 -2.74 -12.12
N VAL A 69 10.48 -2.02 -11.84
CA VAL A 69 9.79 -1.16 -12.83
C VAL A 69 9.48 0.23 -12.31
N GLY A 70 9.80 0.51 -11.06
CA GLY A 70 9.64 1.81 -10.42
C GLY A 70 10.03 1.69 -8.95
N ALA A 71 10.33 2.82 -8.32
CA ALA A 71 10.57 2.90 -6.90
C ALA A 71 10.19 4.28 -6.39
N GLY A 72 9.86 4.36 -5.12
CA GLY A 72 9.63 5.62 -4.41
C GLY A 72 9.71 5.40 -2.93
N ARG A 73 9.23 6.37 -2.16
CA ARG A 73 9.37 6.36 -0.71
C ARG A 73 8.11 6.89 -0.05
N VAL A 74 7.72 6.22 1.04
CA VAL A 74 6.79 6.75 2.02
C VAL A 74 7.63 7.31 3.16
N GLU A 75 7.46 8.58 3.50
CA GLU A 75 8.31 9.21 4.51
C GLU A 75 7.85 8.91 5.95
N LYS A 76 6.58 8.53 6.13
CA LYS A 76 5.99 8.18 7.42
C LYS A 76 4.78 7.29 7.25
N THR A 77 4.58 6.39 8.21
CA THR A 77 3.43 5.50 8.28
C THR A 77 2.51 5.86 9.43
N ILE A 78 1.30 5.28 9.45
CA ILE A 78 0.34 5.47 10.53
C ILE A 78 0.81 4.66 11.75
N PRO A 79 1.08 5.29 12.92
CA PRO A 79 1.66 4.61 14.08
C PRO A 79 0.72 3.57 14.70
N THR A 80 -0.59 3.84 14.71
CA THR A 80 -1.62 2.99 15.33
C THR A 80 -2.94 3.15 14.61
N GLY A 81 -3.72 2.07 14.49
CA GLY A 81 -5.06 2.10 13.89
C GLY A 81 -4.98 2.12 12.37
N TYR A 82 -4.82 0.93 11.77
CA TYR A 82 -4.68 0.77 10.32
C TYR A 82 -6.01 0.46 9.61
N SER A 83 -7.09 0.33 10.38
CA SER A 83 -8.44 0.15 9.86
C SER A 83 -9.45 0.80 10.78
N ALA A 84 -10.24 1.71 10.22
CA ALA A 84 -11.35 2.34 10.93
C ALA A 84 -12.67 1.63 10.59
N ASP A 85 -12.88 1.30 9.31
CA ASP A 85 -14.12 0.71 8.81
C ASP A 85 -14.00 -0.12 7.51
N GLU A 86 -12.82 -0.25 6.89
CA GLU A 86 -12.65 -0.96 5.62
C GLU A 86 -11.84 -2.27 5.72
N ALA A 87 -12.08 -3.19 4.78
CA ALA A 87 -11.43 -4.50 4.70
C ALA A 87 -10.39 -4.54 3.58
N CYS A 88 -9.72 -5.70 3.41
CA CYS A 88 -8.86 -5.94 2.26
C CYS A 88 -9.71 -6.34 1.04
N ASP A 89 -9.81 -5.43 0.07
CA ASP A 89 -10.61 -5.56 -1.13
C ASP A 89 -9.77 -5.95 -2.35
N VAL A 90 -10.27 -6.86 -3.18
CA VAL A 90 -9.57 -7.35 -4.38
C VAL A 90 -10.45 -7.20 -5.63
N GLY A 91 -9.95 -6.46 -6.61
CA GLY A 91 -10.57 -6.30 -7.93
C GLY A 91 -11.69 -5.24 -8.00
N SER A 92 -12.14 -4.70 -6.87
CA SER A 92 -13.02 -3.54 -6.76
C SER A 92 -12.84 -2.95 -5.37
N ASP A 93 -12.94 -1.65 -5.24
CA ASP A 93 -12.92 -0.91 -3.99
C ASP A 93 -14.39 -0.56 -3.75
N THR A 94 -14.89 -0.93 -2.58
CA THR A 94 -16.29 -0.76 -2.20
C THR A 94 -16.47 0.26 -1.08
N GLY A 95 -15.38 0.80 -0.55
CA GLY A 95 -15.36 1.75 0.54
C GLY A 95 -14.97 3.15 0.10
N SER A 96 -14.17 3.82 0.93
CA SER A 96 -13.76 5.20 0.68
C SER A 96 -12.46 5.21 -0.12
N PRO A 97 -12.38 5.95 -1.24
CA PRO A 97 -11.17 5.96 -2.06
C PRO A 97 -9.92 6.31 -1.26
N ALA A 98 -8.95 5.39 -1.22
CA ALA A 98 -7.64 5.62 -0.62
C ALA A 98 -6.72 6.43 -1.55
N SER A 99 -7.09 6.61 -2.82
CA SER A 99 -6.33 7.38 -3.80
C SER A 99 -7.17 8.49 -4.44
N PRO A 100 -6.58 9.66 -4.73
CA PRO A 100 -7.25 10.70 -5.51
C PRO A 100 -7.44 10.32 -6.99
N ASP A 101 -6.85 9.22 -7.46
CA ASP A 101 -6.89 8.79 -8.86
C ASP A 101 -8.28 8.26 -9.30
N TYR A 102 -9.21 8.06 -8.37
CA TYR A 102 -10.57 7.60 -8.67
C TYR A 102 -11.61 8.06 -7.64
N GLY A 103 -12.90 7.93 -7.99
CA GLY A 103 -14.03 8.30 -7.13
C GLY A 103 -14.69 7.10 -6.43
N PRO A 104 -15.72 7.28 -5.60
CA PRO A 104 -16.31 6.19 -4.81
C PRO A 104 -17.03 5.09 -5.62
N THR A 105 -17.11 5.22 -6.94
CA THR A 105 -17.81 4.26 -7.81
C THR A 105 -17.10 4.12 -9.14
N GLY A 106 -17.34 2.99 -9.82
CA GLY A 106 -16.86 2.77 -11.19
C GLY A 106 -15.47 2.12 -11.30
N ILE A 107 -14.84 1.77 -10.18
CA ILE A 107 -13.55 1.07 -10.17
C ILE A 107 -13.79 -0.41 -10.02
N ARG A 108 -13.83 -1.09 -11.16
CA ARG A 108 -13.84 -2.55 -11.20
C ARG A 108 -12.77 -3.03 -12.18
N PHE A 109 -11.90 -3.90 -11.70
CA PHE A 109 -10.93 -4.57 -12.55
C PHE A 109 -11.65 -5.48 -13.55
N THR A 110 -11.29 -5.33 -14.82
CA THR A 110 -11.95 -6.04 -15.95
C THR A 110 -11.17 -7.27 -16.42
N GLY A 111 -9.96 -7.48 -15.90
CA GLY A 111 -9.15 -8.66 -16.17
C GLY A 111 -9.47 -9.84 -15.25
N ARG A 112 -8.56 -10.82 -15.21
CA ARG A 112 -8.64 -11.99 -14.34
C ARG A 112 -7.50 -11.96 -13.32
N ILE A 113 -7.84 -12.08 -12.05
CA ILE A 113 -6.89 -12.28 -10.95
C ILE A 113 -6.86 -13.77 -10.64
N GLU A 114 -5.68 -14.38 -10.73
CA GLU A 114 -5.51 -15.83 -10.46
C GLU A 114 -5.31 -16.09 -8.96
N TRP A 115 -4.53 -15.24 -8.30
CA TRP A 115 -4.22 -15.32 -6.88
C TRP A 115 -3.75 -13.95 -6.38
N VAL A 116 -3.82 -13.77 -5.06
CA VAL A 116 -3.22 -12.66 -4.32
C VAL A 116 -2.37 -13.27 -3.21
N GLN A 117 -1.15 -12.76 -3.04
CA GLN A 117 -0.25 -13.13 -1.96
C GLN A 117 0.00 -11.89 -1.12
N LEU A 118 -0.21 -12.02 0.19
CA LEU A 118 0.22 -11.07 1.19
C LEU A 118 1.30 -11.78 2.00
N ASP A 119 2.48 -11.20 2.04
CA ASP A 119 3.63 -11.74 2.76
C ASP A 119 4.05 -10.70 3.79
N ILE A 120 3.84 -11.04 5.06
CA ILE A 120 4.47 -10.34 6.17
C ILE A 120 5.77 -11.10 6.40
N GLY A 121 6.90 -10.38 6.41
CA GLY A 121 8.22 -10.99 6.59
C GLY A 121 8.37 -11.69 7.95
N GLU A 122 9.57 -11.73 8.52
CA GLU A 122 9.67 -12.27 9.88
C GLU A 122 8.84 -11.42 10.86
N ASP A 123 8.10 -12.10 11.73
CA ASP A 123 7.36 -11.52 12.86
C ASP A 123 8.33 -11.02 13.95
N SER A 124 9.24 -10.15 13.54
CA SER A 124 10.20 -9.48 14.41
C SER A 124 9.44 -8.40 15.15
N HIS A 125 9.27 -8.58 16.45
CA HIS A 125 8.66 -7.61 17.34
C HIS A 125 9.62 -6.48 17.74
N ASP A 126 10.76 -6.32 17.05
CA ASP A 126 11.76 -5.29 17.37
C ASP A 126 11.26 -3.87 17.02
N HIS A 127 10.17 -3.79 16.24
CA HIS A 127 9.42 -2.56 15.99
C HIS A 127 8.36 -2.27 17.07
N LEU A 128 8.17 -3.16 18.05
CA LEU A 128 7.30 -2.87 19.19
C LEU A 128 7.89 -1.73 20.01
N ILE A 129 7.11 -0.68 20.14
CA ILE A 129 7.45 0.42 21.04
C ILE A 129 7.35 0.02 22.51
N PRO A 130 8.26 0.55 23.36
CA PRO A 130 8.18 0.43 24.80
C PRO A 130 6.82 0.88 25.34
N PRO A 131 6.35 0.33 26.48
CA PRO A 131 5.09 0.73 27.09
C PRO A 131 4.95 2.24 27.31
N GLU A 132 6.04 2.97 27.61
CA GLU A 132 6.00 4.43 27.74
C GLU A 132 5.65 5.15 26.44
N GLU A 133 6.17 4.71 25.30
CA GLU A 133 5.86 5.29 24.00
C GLU A 133 4.43 4.96 23.58
N ARG A 134 3.92 3.78 23.96
CA ARG A 134 2.51 3.41 23.73
C ARG A 134 1.57 4.33 24.51
N PHE A 135 1.93 4.61 25.76
CA PHE A 135 1.16 5.53 26.61
C PHE A 135 1.20 6.95 26.06
N ASN A 136 2.37 7.45 25.66
CA ASN A 136 2.49 8.81 25.12
C ASN A 136 1.69 8.99 23.83
N LEU A 137 1.70 7.99 22.95
CA LEU A 137 0.92 8.02 21.72
C LEU A 137 -0.59 7.97 22.00
N ALA A 138 -1.04 7.14 22.95
CA ALA A 138 -2.46 7.03 23.30
C ALA A 138 -3.02 8.29 23.99
N MET A 139 -2.15 9.14 24.53
CA MET A 139 -2.52 10.34 25.31
C MET A 139 -2.31 11.65 24.55
N ALA A 140 -1.76 11.60 23.32
CA ALA A 140 -1.58 12.73 22.42
C ALA A 140 -2.82 12.96 21.56
#